data_AF-A0A7J4L819-F1
#
_entry.id   AF-A0A7J4L819-F1
#
_cell.length_a   1.000
_cell.length_b   1.000
_cell.length_c   1.000
_cell.angle_alpha   90.00
_cell.angle_beta   90.00
_cell.angle_gamma   90.00
#
_symmetry.space_group_name_H-M   'P 1'
#
loop_
_entity.id
_entity.type
_entity.pdbx_description
1 polymer ?
#
loop_
_entity_poly.entity_id
_entity_poly.type
_entity_poly.pdbx_seq_one_letter_code
_entity_poly.pdbx_strand_id
1 'polypeptide(L)'
;MSLKDSLLELGSTYEEIKNAARVAINQVKSKAKDITDVQRIQYLIETKEFNLKTNLLAVFDLAERHEVRVDTLKKLHKKYLDVESGVSREKKKLEELGLKNIVFGPKALGAFASNGSTVYLYINSLAKTVNVKIYPEDEENGWGQPFEKYAYALKKDIEKTLQE
;
A
#
# COMPACT_ATOMS: atom_id res chain seq x y z
N MET A 1 -2.67 10.31 16.33
CA MET A 1 -1.77 9.35 15.65
C MET A 1 -1.18 10.11 14.48
N SER A 2 0.15 10.09 14.32
CA SER A 2 0.80 10.84 13.24
C SER A 2 0.48 10.21 11.88
N LEU A 3 0.60 10.97 10.79
CA LEU A 3 0.45 10.41 9.44
C LEU A 3 1.45 9.28 9.19
N LYS A 4 2.67 9.39 9.70
CA LYS A 4 3.66 8.30 9.65
C LYS A 4 3.14 7.02 10.29
N ASP A 5 2.58 7.10 11.50
CA ASP A 5 2.08 5.93 12.21
C ASP A 5 0.92 5.27 11.45
N SER A 6 0.00 6.07 10.91
CA SER A 6 -1.11 5.56 10.11
C SER A 6 -0.64 4.90 8.81
N LEU A 7 0.36 5.46 8.12
CA LEU A 7 0.97 4.84 6.95
C LEU A 7 1.69 3.52 7.30
N LEU A 8 2.41 3.48 8.43
CA LEU A 8 3.06 2.26 8.91
C LEU A 8 2.03 1.17 9.26
N GLU A 9 0.92 1.56 9.90
CA GLU A 9 -0.19 0.65 10.21
C GLU A 9 -0.91 0.15 8.95
N LEU A 10 -1.07 0.99 7.94
CA LEU A 10 -1.61 0.59 6.64
C LEU A 10 -0.75 -0.52 6.02
N GLY A 11 0.56 -0.31 6.00
CA GLY A 11 1.51 -1.28 5.44
C GLY A 11 1.61 -2.57 6.26
N SER A 12 1.56 -2.49 7.59
CA SER A 12 1.60 -3.70 8.43
C SER A 12 0.32 -4.51 8.30
N THR A 13 -0.83 -3.84 8.32
CA THR A 13 -2.15 -4.49 8.16
C THR A 13 -2.27 -5.15 6.78
N TYR A 14 -1.72 -4.54 5.72
CA TYR A 14 -1.64 -5.17 4.41
C TYR A 14 -0.83 -6.48 4.42
N GLU A 15 0.33 -6.51 5.08
CA GLU A 15 1.14 -7.73 5.18
C GLU A 15 0.43 -8.81 6.02
N GLU A 16 -0.27 -8.42 7.09
CA GLU A 16 -1.12 -9.33 7.87
C GLU A 16 -2.22 -9.95 7.00
N ILE A 17 -2.90 -9.15 6.18
CA ILE A 17 -3.90 -9.64 5.22
C ILE A 17 -3.27 -10.63 4.24
N LYS A 18 -2.12 -10.28 3.64
CA LYS A 18 -1.44 -11.14 2.68
C LYS A 18 -1.07 -12.51 3.29
N ASN A 19 -0.60 -12.50 4.53
CA ASN A 19 -0.27 -13.73 5.26
C ASN A 19 -1.53 -14.55 5.60
N ALA A 20 -2.59 -13.92 6.10
CA ALA A 20 -3.86 -14.59 6.40
C ALA A 20 -4.52 -15.15 5.12
N ALA A 21 -4.46 -14.43 4.00
CA ALA A 21 -4.93 -14.89 2.70
C ALA A 21 -4.15 -16.13 2.23
N ARG A 22 -2.83 -16.15 2.39
CA ARG A 22 -2.00 -17.33 2.07
C ARG A 22 -2.39 -18.55 2.91
N VAL A 23 -2.65 -18.37 4.20
CA VAL A 23 -3.13 -19.45 5.06
C VAL A 23 -4.46 -20.01 4.55
N ALA A 24 -5.42 -19.15 4.23
CA ALA A 24 -6.71 -19.56 3.68
C ALA A 24 -6.53 -20.31 2.35
N ILE A 25 -5.71 -19.80 1.43
CA ILE A 25 -5.46 -20.44 0.13
C ILE A 25 -4.80 -21.80 0.28
N ASN A 26 -3.87 -21.97 1.22
CA ASN A 26 -3.27 -23.29 1.49
C ASN A 26 -4.28 -24.29 2.07
N GLN A 27 -5.23 -23.82 2.88
CA GLN A 27 -6.34 -24.66 3.36
C GLN A 27 -7.34 -25.02 2.26
N VAL A 28 -7.59 -24.12 1.31
CA VAL A 28 -8.39 -24.43 0.11
C VAL A 28 -7.66 -25.45 -0.75
N LYS A 29 -6.35 -25.27 -0.97
CA LYS A 29 -5.51 -26.16 -1.80
C LYS A 29 -5.58 -27.61 -1.36
N SER A 30 -5.65 -27.90 -0.07
CA SER A 30 -5.74 -29.29 0.42
C SER A 30 -7.10 -29.94 0.18
N LYS A 31 -8.13 -29.15 -0.15
CA LYS A 31 -9.50 -29.61 -0.40
C LYS A 31 -9.88 -29.60 -1.89
N ALA A 32 -9.30 -28.68 -2.67
CA ALA A 32 -9.68 -28.45 -4.06
C ALA A 32 -9.35 -29.64 -4.96
N LYS A 33 -10.35 -30.08 -5.74
CA LYS A 33 -10.21 -31.15 -6.75
C LYS A 33 -10.52 -30.66 -8.17
N ASP A 34 -11.29 -29.58 -8.30
CA ASP A 34 -11.63 -28.99 -9.59
C ASP A 34 -10.42 -28.28 -10.22
N ILE A 35 -10.22 -28.49 -11.52
CA ILE A 35 -9.04 -27.96 -12.22
C ILE A 35 -9.04 -26.44 -12.34
N THR A 36 -10.22 -25.81 -12.43
CA THR A 36 -10.37 -24.35 -12.50
C THR A 36 -9.94 -23.73 -11.18
N ASP A 37 -10.42 -24.28 -10.07
CA ASP A 37 -10.05 -23.79 -8.73
C ASP A 37 -8.56 -24.04 -8.45
N VAL A 38 -7.99 -25.18 -8.86
CA VAL A 38 -6.54 -25.45 -8.76
C VAL A 38 -5.72 -24.41 -9.52
N GLN A 39 -6.12 -24.04 -10.74
CA GLN A 39 -5.44 -23.00 -11.53
C GLN A 39 -5.51 -21.63 -10.85
N ARG A 40 -6.69 -21.26 -10.30
CA ARG A 40 -6.87 -20.00 -9.57
C ARG A 40 -6.00 -19.95 -8.31
N ILE A 41 -5.93 -21.05 -7.57
CA ILE A 41 -5.06 -21.21 -6.39
C ILE A 41 -3.60 -21.03 -6.79
N GLN A 42 -3.16 -21.70 -7.87
CA GLN A 42 -1.79 -21.60 -8.36
C GLN A 42 -1.42 -20.16 -8.71
N TYR A 43 -2.30 -19.47 -9.46
CA TYR A 43 -2.12 -18.06 -9.80
C TYR A 43 -1.97 -17.17 -8.55
N LEU A 44 -2.79 -17.38 -7.52
CA LEU A 44 -2.73 -16.61 -6.27
C LEU A 44 -1.46 -16.89 -5.46
N ILE A 45 -0.89 -18.09 -5.55
CA ILE A 45 0.35 -18.47 -4.88
C ILE A 45 1.57 -17.89 -5.60
N GLU A 46 1.59 -17.95 -6.94
CA GLU A 46 2.71 -17.53 -7.78
C GLU A 46 2.79 -16.02 -7.98
N THR A 47 1.66 -15.33 -7.85
CA THR A 47 1.60 -13.87 -7.99
C THR A 47 2.51 -13.17 -6.98
N LYS A 48 3.49 -12.42 -7.51
CA LYS A 48 4.43 -11.61 -6.71
C LYS A 48 3.74 -10.39 -6.09
N GLU A 49 2.83 -9.76 -6.85
CA GLU A 49 2.10 -8.57 -6.44
C GLU A 49 0.68 -8.91 -5.96
N PHE A 50 0.48 -8.86 -4.65
CA PHE A 50 -0.83 -9.13 -4.07
C PHE A 50 -1.74 -7.89 -4.21
N ASN A 51 -2.48 -7.79 -5.32
CA ASN A 51 -3.48 -6.75 -5.47
C ASN A 51 -4.61 -6.99 -4.46
N LEU A 52 -4.69 -6.12 -3.45
CA LEU A 52 -5.60 -6.29 -2.33
C LEU A 52 -7.06 -6.43 -2.77
N LYS A 53 -7.52 -5.65 -3.76
CA LYS A 53 -8.92 -5.66 -4.18
C LYS A 53 -9.26 -6.95 -4.94
N THR A 54 -8.51 -7.28 -5.98
CA THR A 54 -8.84 -8.42 -6.85
C THR A 54 -8.49 -9.75 -6.21
N ASN A 55 -7.33 -9.86 -5.57
CA ASN A 55 -6.85 -11.12 -5.05
C ASN A 55 -7.63 -11.52 -3.79
N LEU A 56 -8.01 -10.56 -2.94
CA LEU A 56 -8.79 -10.84 -1.74
C LEU A 56 -10.22 -11.33 -2.08
N LEU A 57 -10.85 -10.78 -3.12
CA LEU A 57 -12.13 -11.28 -3.62
C LEU A 57 -12.02 -12.73 -4.09
N ALA A 58 -10.97 -13.07 -4.84
CA ALA A 58 -10.73 -14.44 -5.27
C ALA A 58 -10.49 -15.39 -4.09
N VAL A 59 -9.76 -14.94 -3.05
CA VAL A 59 -9.55 -15.71 -1.83
C VAL A 59 -10.87 -15.97 -1.09
N PHE A 60 -11.75 -14.97 -0.99
CA PHE A 60 -13.05 -15.15 -0.33
C PHE A 60 -13.96 -16.12 -1.08
N ASP A 61 -14.08 -16.00 -2.40
CA ASP A 61 -14.88 -16.92 -3.23
C ASP A 61 -14.36 -18.36 -3.14
N LEU A 62 -13.04 -18.55 -3.24
CA LEU A 62 -12.44 -19.88 -3.08
C LEU A 62 -12.64 -20.44 -1.67
N ALA A 63 -12.51 -19.61 -0.63
CA ALA A 63 -12.72 -20.05 0.73
C ALA A 63 -14.18 -20.45 0.99
N GLU A 64 -15.14 -19.71 0.43
CA GLU A 64 -16.57 -20.02 0.54
C GLU A 64 -16.91 -21.36 -0.14
N ARG A 65 -16.47 -21.55 -1.40
CA ARG A 65 -16.70 -22.80 -2.16
C ARG A 65 -16.16 -24.04 -1.47
N HIS A 66 -15.06 -23.91 -0.73
CA HIS A 66 -14.37 -25.02 -0.07
C HIS A 66 -14.56 -25.04 1.45
N GLU A 67 -15.54 -24.29 1.96
CA GLU A 67 -15.91 -24.23 3.37
C GLU A 67 -14.70 -23.98 4.29
N VAL A 68 -13.86 -23.02 3.92
CA VAL A 68 -12.69 -22.57 4.68
C VAL A 68 -13.06 -21.32 5.47
N ARG A 69 -12.83 -21.35 6.78
CA ARG A 69 -13.14 -20.24 7.67
C ARG A 69 -12.15 -19.09 7.51
N VAL A 70 -12.65 -17.89 7.23
CA VAL A 70 -11.85 -16.69 6.91
C VAL A 70 -12.13 -15.49 7.82
N ASP A 71 -12.60 -15.73 9.05
CA ASP A 71 -13.00 -14.66 9.97
C ASP A 71 -11.86 -13.69 10.29
N THR A 72 -10.65 -14.20 10.49
CA THR A 72 -9.45 -13.38 10.73
C THR A 72 -9.18 -12.46 9.54
N LEU A 73 -9.27 -13.01 8.32
CA LEU A 73 -9.06 -12.25 7.09
C LEU A 73 -10.11 -11.15 6.90
N LYS A 74 -11.38 -11.43 7.20
CA LYS A 74 -12.47 -10.45 7.19
C LYS A 74 -12.24 -9.32 8.20
N LYS A 75 -11.82 -9.64 9.42
CA LYS A 75 -11.49 -8.65 10.46
C LYS A 75 -10.32 -7.76 10.04
N LEU A 76 -9.26 -8.34 9.50
CA LEU A 76 -8.09 -7.60 9.01
C LEU A 76 -8.45 -6.69 7.83
N HIS A 77 -9.26 -7.16 6.89
CA HIS A 77 -9.73 -6.34 5.78
C HIS A 77 -10.54 -5.13 6.27
N LYS A 78 -11.44 -5.32 7.24
CA LYS A 78 -12.18 -4.21 7.85
C LYS A 78 -11.22 -3.20 8.50
N LYS A 79 -10.26 -3.69 9.30
CA LYS A 79 -9.23 -2.85 9.91
C LYS A 79 -8.46 -2.04 8.86
N TYR A 80 -8.07 -2.66 7.75
CA TYR A 80 -7.36 -1.99 6.67
C TYR A 80 -8.17 -0.83 6.08
N LEU A 81 -9.46 -1.05 5.80
CA LEU A 81 -10.35 0.00 5.27
C LEU A 81 -10.52 1.16 6.26
N ASP A 82 -10.60 0.85 7.56
CA ASP A 82 -10.69 1.87 8.62
C ASP A 82 -9.41 2.74 8.66
N VAL A 83 -8.23 2.11 8.55
CA VAL A 83 -6.94 2.82 8.50
C VAL A 83 -6.78 3.62 7.22
N GLU A 84 -7.14 3.06 6.05
CA GLU A 84 -7.09 3.74 4.74
C GLU A 84 -7.98 5.00 4.73
N SER A 85 -9.17 4.91 5.32
CA SER A 85 -10.07 6.05 5.49
C SER A 85 -9.46 7.12 6.38
N GLY A 86 -8.78 6.74 7.47
CA GLY A 86 -8.04 7.65 8.33
C GLY A 86 -6.93 8.38 7.57
N VAL A 87 -6.07 7.64 6.88
CA VAL A 87 -4.98 8.19 6.05
C VAL A 87 -5.52 9.14 4.96
N SER A 88 -6.66 8.80 4.35
CA SER A 88 -7.29 9.63 3.32
C SER A 88 -7.78 10.99 3.85
N ARG A 89 -8.12 11.11 5.14
CA ARG A 89 -8.48 12.39 5.75
C ARG A 89 -7.27 13.30 5.96
N GLU A 90 -6.13 12.69 6.25
CA GLU A 90 -4.84 13.39 6.43
C GLU A 90 -4.24 13.85 5.09
N LYS A 91 -4.80 13.40 3.95
CA LYS A 91 -4.42 13.84 2.60
C LYS A 91 -4.34 15.37 2.48
N LYS A 92 -5.23 16.11 3.15
CA LYS A 92 -5.25 17.58 3.11
C LYS A 92 -3.93 18.20 3.58
N LYS A 93 -3.27 17.63 4.59
CA LYS A 93 -1.97 18.12 5.08
C LYS A 93 -0.90 18.05 4.00
N LEU A 94 -0.94 17.01 3.16
CA LEU A 94 -0.03 16.86 2.01
C LEU A 94 -0.42 17.80 0.86
N GLU A 95 -1.71 18.04 0.64
CA GLU A 95 -2.20 19.00 -0.35
C GLU A 95 -1.78 20.44 0.00
N GLU A 96 -1.73 20.80 1.28
CA GLU A 96 -1.23 22.09 1.77
C GLU A 96 0.26 22.32 1.47
N LEU A 97 1.04 21.25 1.31
CA LEU A 97 2.44 21.31 0.83
C LEU A 97 2.54 21.47 -0.70
N GLY A 98 1.40 21.61 -1.40
CA GLY A 98 1.35 21.71 -2.85
C GLY A 98 1.43 20.37 -3.59
N LEU A 99 1.20 19.25 -2.89
CA LEU A 99 1.10 17.93 -3.52
C LEU A 99 -0.29 17.71 -4.12
N LYS A 100 -0.35 17.16 -5.33
CA LYS A 100 -1.56 16.93 -6.13
C LYS A 100 -1.63 15.48 -6.58
N ASN A 101 -2.84 15.05 -6.98
CA ASN A 101 -3.14 13.68 -7.44
C ASN A 101 -2.58 12.59 -6.50
N ILE A 102 -2.73 12.79 -5.19
CA ILE A 102 -2.21 11.87 -4.19
C ILE A 102 -2.95 10.53 -4.30
N VAL A 103 -2.20 9.46 -4.54
CA VAL A 103 -2.67 8.08 -4.60
C VAL A 103 -2.01 7.30 -3.45
N PHE A 104 -2.85 6.66 -2.63
CA PHE A 104 -2.39 5.78 -1.57
C PHE A 104 -2.34 4.34 -2.05
N GLY A 105 -1.20 3.71 -1.82
CA GLY A 105 -1.01 2.27 -1.94
C GLY A 105 -0.55 1.67 -0.61
N PRO A 106 -0.59 0.34 -0.45
CA PRO A 106 -0.24 -0.33 0.80
C PRO A 106 1.25 -0.21 1.18
N LYS A 107 2.13 0.07 0.20
CA LYS A 107 3.57 0.18 0.42
C LYS A 107 4.16 1.51 -0.01
N ALA A 108 3.37 2.33 -0.67
CA ALA A 108 3.83 3.61 -1.18
C ALA A 108 2.65 4.56 -1.35
N LEU A 109 2.93 5.84 -1.21
CA LEU A 109 2.07 6.92 -1.66
C LEU A 109 2.78 7.64 -2.81
N GLY A 110 2.03 7.92 -3.89
CA GLY A 110 2.50 8.70 -5.04
C GLY A 110 1.75 10.03 -5.13
N ALA A 111 2.44 11.11 -5.50
CA ALA A 111 1.86 12.42 -5.73
C ALA A 111 2.69 13.23 -6.74
N PHE A 112 2.14 14.33 -7.24
CA PHE A 112 2.89 15.33 -8.02
C PHE A 112 3.02 16.63 -7.23
N ALA A 113 4.20 17.24 -7.25
CA ALA A 113 4.39 18.58 -6.72
C ALA A 113 4.03 19.66 -7.76
N SER A 114 3.90 20.90 -7.31
CA SER A 114 3.46 22.03 -8.16
C SER A 114 4.31 22.29 -9.40
N ASN A 115 5.59 21.89 -9.39
CA ASN A 115 6.51 22.05 -10.52
C ASN A 115 6.60 20.80 -11.43
N GLY A 116 5.64 19.88 -11.35
CA GLY A 116 5.63 18.65 -12.15
C GLY A 116 6.46 17.50 -11.57
N SER A 117 7.24 17.74 -10.50
CA SER A 117 8.05 16.70 -9.86
C SER A 117 7.20 15.57 -9.29
N THR A 118 7.65 14.33 -9.43
CA THR A 118 6.97 13.18 -8.85
C THR A 118 7.50 12.91 -7.44
N VAL A 119 6.59 12.69 -6.50
CA VAL A 119 6.89 12.44 -5.09
C VAL A 119 6.42 11.04 -4.71
N TYR A 120 7.32 10.24 -4.12
CA TYR A 120 7.03 8.92 -3.59
C TYR A 120 7.39 8.83 -2.11
N LEU A 121 6.43 8.38 -1.31
CA LEU A 121 6.63 8.01 0.10
C LEU A 121 6.62 6.50 0.19
N TYR A 122 7.78 5.87 0.35
CA TYR A 122 7.90 4.41 0.49
C TYR A 122 7.75 3.98 1.93
N ILE A 123 6.80 3.10 2.20
CA ILE A 123 6.45 2.60 3.53
C ILE A 123 7.20 1.28 3.75
N ASN A 124 8.06 1.24 4.76
CA ASN A 124 8.70 0.03 5.23
C ASN A 124 8.23 -0.28 6.65
N SER A 125 7.15 -1.05 6.78
CA SER A 125 6.57 -1.42 8.07
C SER A 125 7.50 -2.28 8.93
N LEU A 126 8.40 -3.06 8.32
CA LEU A 126 9.37 -3.89 9.06
C LEU A 126 10.44 -3.01 9.72
N ALA A 127 11.01 -2.08 8.96
CA ALA A 127 11.99 -1.12 9.47
C ALA A 127 11.35 0.05 10.23
N LYS A 128 10.01 0.14 10.24
CA LYS A 128 9.22 1.26 10.78
C LYS A 128 9.64 2.62 10.23
N THR A 129 9.95 2.67 8.93
CA THR A 129 10.38 3.88 8.23
C THR A 129 9.45 4.24 7.09
N VAL A 130 9.35 5.54 6.82
CA VAL A 130 8.72 6.09 5.62
C VAL A 130 9.77 6.93 4.93
N ASN A 131 10.18 6.54 3.73
CA ASN A 131 11.23 7.20 2.97
C ASN A 131 10.62 8.08 1.88
N VAL A 132 10.94 9.37 1.91
CA VAL A 132 10.52 10.31 0.86
C VAL A 132 11.58 10.34 -0.24
N LYS A 133 11.13 10.13 -1.48
CA LYS A 133 11.91 10.36 -2.71
C LYS A 133 11.15 11.33 -3.62
N ILE A 134 11.89 12.22 -4.25
CA ILE A 134 11.35 13.23 -5.15
C ILE A 134 12.18 13.18 -6.42
N TYR A 135 11.50 13.08 -7.55
CA TYR A 135 12.08 12.96 -8.89
C TYR A 135 11.63 14.16 -9.71
N PRO A 136 12.50 14.70 -10.58
CA PRO A 136 12.10 15.74 -11.49
C PRO A 136 11.06 15.19 -12.49
N GLU A 137 10.34 16.08 -13.16
CA GLU A 137 9.40 15.69 -14.22
C GLU A 137 10.11 14.98 -15.38
N ASP A 138 11.28 15.50 -15.77
CA ASP A 138 12.20 14.88 -16.72
C ASP A 138 13.39 14.30 -15.94
N GLU A 139 13.42 12.97 -15.78
CA GLU A 139 14.51 12.27 -15.09
C GLU A 139 15.84 12.27 -15.85
N GLU A 140 15.85 12.56 -17.15
CA GLU A 140 17.09 12.61 -17.93
C GLU A 140 17.79 13.97 -17.78
N ASN A 141 17.02 15.06 -17.83
CA ASN A 141 17.57 16.43 -17.90
C ASN A 141 17.25 17.29 -16.67
N GLY A 142 16.34 16.86 -15.80
CA GLY A 142 15.86 17.65 -14.65
C GLY A 142 16.77 17.60 -13.42
N TRP A 143 17.83 16.79 -13.43
CA TRP A 143 18.80 16.73 -12.34
C TRP A 143 19.80 17.88 -12.40
N GLY A 144 19.89 18.63 -11.30
CA GLY A 144 20.84 19.71 -11.13
C GLY A 144 20.69 20.40 -9.77
N GLN A 145 21.66 21.24 -9.40
CA GLN A 145 21.66 21.91 -8.09
C GLN A 145 20.36 22.65 -7.73
N PRO A 146 19.67 23.35 -8.65
CA PRO A 146 18.40 24.00 -8.32
C PRO A 146 17.32 22.99 -7.90
N PHE A 147 17.20 21.87 -8.64
CA PHE A 147 16.24 20.82 -8.33
C PHE A 147 16.60 20.10 -7.02
N GLU A 148 17.87 19.76 -6.80
CA GLU A 148 18.31 19.08 -5.57
C GLU A 148 18.00 19.91 -4.33
N LYS A 149 18.21 21.23 -4.39
CA LYS A 149 17.84 22.16 -3.30
C LYS A 149 16.33 22.17 -3.06
N TYR A 150 15.54 22.21 -4.14
CA TYR A 150 14.08 22.13 -4.06
C TYR A 150 13.61 20.80 -3.45
N ALA A 151 14.09 19.67 -3.97
CA ALA A 151 13.75 18.34 -3.49
C ALA A 151 14.13 18.15 -2.02
N TYR A 152 15.28 18.66 -1.59
CA TYR A 152 15.69 18.61 -0.19
C TYR A 152 14.76 19.42 0.73
N ALA A 153 14.36 20.63 0.32
CA ALA A 153 13.43 21.45 1.09
C ALA A 153 12.05 20.77 1.20
N LEU A 154 11.47 20.37 0.07
CA LEU A 154 10.17 19.68 0.03
C LEU A 154 10.20 18.37 0.84
N LYS A 155 11.30 17.60 0.75
CA LYS A 155 11.48 16.39 1.55
C LYS A 155 11.40 16.69 3.05
N LYS A 156 12.07 17.73 3.52
CA LYS A 156 12.03 18.13 4.94
C LYS A 156 10.62 18.51 5.40
N ASP A 157 9.90 19.26 4.57
CA ASP A 157 8.54 19.68 4.89
C ASP A 157 7.61 18.47 4.99
N ILE A 158 7.69 17.53 4.04
CA ILE A 158 6.96 16.26 4.09
C ILE A 158 7.34 15.46 5.35
N GLU A 159 8.63 15.31 5.65
CA GLU A 159 9.11 14.58 6.82
C GLU A 159 8.62 15.18 8.14
N LYS A 160 8.46 16.51 8.20
CA LYS A 160 7.87 17.20 9.33
C LYS A 160 6.37 16.91 9.44
N THR A 161 5.61 17.08 8.35
CA THR A 161 4.17 16.78 8.30
C THR A 161 3.86 15.32 8.63
N LEU A 162 4.77 14.40 8.31
CA LEU A 162 4.65 12.99 8.69
C LEU A 162 4.67 12.76 10.20
N GLN A 163 5.32 13.63 10.98
CA GLN A 163 5.46 13.50 12.44
C GLN A 163 4.36 14.23 13.23
N GLU A 164 3.64 15.16 12.60
CA GLU A 164 2.54 15.96 13.16
C GLU A 164 1.19 15.20 13.20
#